data_AF-A0A7V8WIG6-F1
#
_entry.id   AF-A0A7V8WIG6-F1
#
_cell.length_a   1.000
_cell.length_b   1.000
_cell.length_c   1.000
_cell.angle_alpha   90.00
_cell.angle_beta   90.00
_cell.angle_gamma   90.00
#
_symmetry.space_group_name_H-M   'P 1'
#
loop_
_entity.id
_entity.type
_entity.pdbx_description
1 polymer ?
#
loop_
_entity_poly.entity_id
_entity_poly.type
_entity_poly.pdbx_seq_one_letter_code
_entity_poly.pdbx_strand_id
1 'polypeptide(L)'
;MSQHPSSTARRCASAVFVATLLATACKTTPEPAKGPHAIPFEQKMAWILELEDRRILRREAPPAPPVEPVRRGRSPQAAPAPPASGDLVVLITDVDARIRRRAALALGRV
;
A
#
# COMPACT_ATOMS: atom_id res chain seq x y z
N MET A 1 -4.10 -28.43 45.29
CA MET A 1 -2.87 -28.85 44.57
C MET A 1 -2.98 -28.37 43.12
N SER A 2 -2.50 -27.15 42.86
CA SER A 2 -2.56 -26.51 41.54
C SER A 2 -1.39 -26.99 40.68
N GLN A 3 -1.70 -27.69 39.59
CA GLN A 3 -0.71 -28.08 38.57
C GLN A 3 -0.63 -26.95 37.54
N HIS A 4 0.41 -26.12 37.61
CA HIS A 4 0.74 -25.21 36.52
C HIS A 4 1.47 -26.00 35.42
N PRO A 5 0.97 -26.02 34.17
CA PRO A 5 1.71 -26.61 33.07
C PRO A 5 3.00 -25.82 32.86
N SER A 6 4.09 -26.59 32.83
CA SER A 6 5.49 -26.20 32.69
C SER A 6 5.71 -24.96 31.79
N SER A 7 6.24 -23.90 32.41
CA SER A 7 6.71 -22.65 31.78
C SER A 7 7.58 -22.89 30.54
N THR A 8 8.30 -24.01 30.50
CA THR A 8 9.13 -24.47 29.40
C THR A 8 8.35 -24.78 28.12
N ALA A 9 7.18 -25.42 28.24
CA ALA A 9 6.36 -25.77 27.07
C ALA A 9 5.79 -24.52 26.38
N ARG A 10 5.39 -23.50 27.17
CA ARG A 10 4.96 -22.19 26.65
C ARG A 10 6.08 -21.46 25.93
N ARG A 11 7.31 -21.49 26.45
CA ARG A 11 8.48 -20.86 25.82
C ARG A 11 8.86 -21.51 24.50
N CYS A 12 8.79 -22.85 24.42
CA CYS A 12 9.03 -23.60 23.19
C CYS A 12 7.97 -23.29 22.13
N ALA A 13 6.69 -23.25 22.50
CA ALA A 13 5.60 -22.92 21.58
C ALA A 13 5.74 -21.49 21.02
N SER A 14 6.09 -20.51 21.86
CA SER A 14 6.32 -19.13 21.42
C SER A 14 7.53 -19.00 20.49
N ALA A 15 8.62 -19.72 20.76
CA ALA A 15 9.82 -19.69 19.93
C ALA A 15 9.56 -20.28 18.53
N VAL A 16 8.79 -21.36 18.45
CA VAL A 16 8.39 -21.99 17.18
C VAL A 16 7.48 -21.06 16.39
N PHE A 17 6.51 -20.39 17.02
CA PHE A 17 5.60 -19.47 16.34
C PHE A 17 6.34 -18.24 15.77
N VAL A 18 7.27 -17.65 16.53
CA VAL A 18 8.11 -16.54 16.06
C VAL A 18 9.03 -16.99 14.91
N ALA A 19 9.67 -18.15 15.02
CA ALA A 19 10.54 -18.68 13.96
C ALA A 19 9.76 -18.93 12.65
N THR A 20 8.52 -19.40 12.75
CA THR A 20 7.65 -19.64 11.58
C THR A 20 7.25 -18.33 10.89
N LEU A 21 7.01 -17.25 11.66
CA LEU A 21 6.72 -15.92 11.12
C LEU A 21 7.92 -15.27 10.41
N LEU A 22 9.15 -15.58 10.83
CA LEU A 22 10.36 -15.05 10.18
C LEU A 22 10.69 -15.77 8.86
N ALA A 23 10.28 -17.04 8.71
CA ALA A 23 10.67 -17.87 7.56
C ALA A 23 9.88 -17.60 6.26
N THR A 24 8.78 -16.84 6.31
CA THR A 24 7.90 -16.61 5.13
C THR A 24 8.26 -15.38 4.28
N ALA A 25 9.37 -14.69 4.52
CA ALA A 25 9.64 -13.39 3.91
C ALA A 25 10.46 -13.40 2.60
N CYS A 26 11.05 -14.53 2.20
CA CYS A 26 11.94 -14.59 1.04
C CYS A 26 11.28 -15.25 -0.18
N LYS A 27 10.24 -14.61 -0.72
CA LYS A 27 9.82 -14.85 -2.10
C LYS A 27 10.11 -13.58 -2.89
N THR A 28 11.34 -13.48 -3.39
CA THR A 28 11.67 -12.54 -4.48
C THR A 28 10.96 -13.05 -5.75
N THR A 29 10.33 -12.18 -6.54
CA THR A 29 9.84 -12.35 -7.95
C THR A 29 8.57 -11.50 -8.18
N PRO A 30 8.28 -10.92 -9.36
CA PRO A 30 9.11 -10.43 -10.48
C PRO A 30 9.00 -8.90 -10.63
N GLU A 31 9.79 -8.33 -11.55
CA GLU A 31 9.85 -6.90 -11.88
C GLU A 31 8.46 -6.33 -12.24
N PRO A 32 8.02 -5.21 -11.62
CA PRO A 32 6.74 -4.61 -11.92
C PRO A 32 6.71 -4.11 -13.37
N ALA A 33 5.59 -4.36 -14.05
CA ALA A 33 5.37 -3.92 -15.42
C ALA A 33 5.67 -2.42 -15.54
N LYS A 34 6.71 -2.08 -16.32
CA LYS A 34 7.03 -0.73 -16.80
C LYS A 34 5.96 -0.28 -17.80
N GLY A 35 4.71 -0.21 -17.35
CA GLY A 35 3.69 0.55 -18.04
C GLY A 35 3.95 2.03 -17.76
N PRO A 36 3.83 2.95 -18.74
CA PRO A 36 3.97 4.40 -18.53
C PRO A 36 3.04 5.00 -17.46
N HIS A 37 2.11 4.19 -16.92
CA HIS A 37 1.05 4.59 -16.00
C HIS A 37 1.03 3.78 -14.69
N ALA A 38 2.03 2.94 -14.42
CA ALA A 38 2.12 2.23 -13.14
C ALA A 38 2.61 3.19 -12.05
N ILE A 39 1.82 3.33 -10.97
CA ILE A 39 2.22 4.16 -9.82
C ILE A 39 3.52 3.62 -9.22
N PRO A 40 4.58 4.43 -9.14
CA PRO A 40 5.85 3.96 -8.62
C PRO A 40 5.76 3.65 -7.12
N PHE A 41 6.60 2.73 -6.65
CA PHE A 41 6.65 2.32 -5.25
C PHE A 41 6.75 3.52 -4.28
N GLU A 42 7.66 4.45 -4.56
CA GLU A 42 7.87 5.65 -3.73
C GLU A 42 6.60 6.50 -3.61
N GLN A 43 5.83 6.62 -4.69
CA GLN A 43 4.57 7.37 -4.68
C GLN A 43 3.52 6.68 -3.81
N LYS A 44 3.43 5.35 -3.84
CA LYS A 44 2.54 4.59 -2.95
C LYS A 44 2.95 4.77 -1.49
N MET A 45 4.25 4.73 -1.19
CA MET A 45 4.77 4.96 0.16
C MET A 45 4.44 6.37 0.66
N ALA A 46 4.67 7.38 -0.17
CA ALA A 46 4.32 8.77 0.13
C ALA A 46 2.83 8.93 0.46
N TRP A 47 1.94 8.29 -0.30
CA TRP A 47 0.51 8.29 0.02
C TRP A 47 0.20 7.63 1.36
N ILE A 48 0.81 6.49 1.69
CA ILE A 48 0.54 5.84 2.99
C ILE A 48 0.94 6.77 4.14
N LEU A 49 2.10 7.42 4.04
CA LEU A 49 2.57 8.37 5.06
C LEU A 49 1.64 9.58 5.18
N GLU A 50 1.24 10.17 4.05
CA GLU A 50 0.30 11.30 4.01
C GLU A 50 -1.06 10.94 4.62
N LEU A 51 -1.63 9.80 4.23
CA LEU A 51 -2.96 9.34 4.68
C LEU A 51 -2.96 9.01 6.18
N GLU A 52 -1.90 8.37 6.67
CA GLU A 52 -1.74 8.08 8.08
C GLU A 52 -1.60 9.35 8.91
N ASP A 53 -0.75 10.28 8.50
CA ASP A 53 -0.53 11.55 9.20
C ASP A 53 -1.82 12.36 9.32
N ARG A 54 -2.55 12.45 8.21
CA ARG A 54 -3.83 13.16 8.14
C ARG A 54 -5.00 12.42 8.77
N ARG A 55 -4.80 11.17 9.20
CA ARG A 55 -5.85 10.29 9.75
C ARG A 55 -7.06 10.18 8.80
N ILE A 56 -6.81 9.92 7.53
CA ILE A 56 -7.85 9.72 6.50
C ILE A 56 -7.57 8.46 5.68
N LEU A 57 -8.65 7.82 5.20
CA LEU A 57 -8.53 6.58 4.43
C LEU A 57 -8.19 6.81 2.96
N ARG A 58 -8.68 7.91 2.39
CA ARG A 58 -8.58 8.24 0.96
C ARG A 58 -8.19 9.68 0.78
N ARG A 59 -7.31 9.91 -0.20
CA ARG A 59 -6.95 11.23 -0.66
C ARG A 59 -7.84 11.57 -1.86
N GLU A 60 -8.50 12.72 -1.79
CA GLU A 60 -9.21 13.27 -2.94
C GLU A 60 -8.20 13.64 -4.04
N ALA A 61 -8.51 13.25 -5.27
CA ALA A 61 -7.70 13.59 -6.42
C ALA A 61 -7.74 15.11 -6.64
N PRO A 62 -6.61 15.77 -6.98
CA PRO A 62 -6.63 17.16 -7.39
C PRO A 62 -7.64 17.38 -8.53
N PRO A 63 -8.38 18.51 -8.56
CA PRO A 63 -9.31 18.79 -9.63
C PRO A 63 -8.57 18.83 -10.97
N ALA A 64 -9.18 18.26 -12.01
CA ALA A 64 -8.61 18.26 -13.35
C ALA A 64 -8.40 19.69 -13.86
N PRO A 65 -7.30 19.97 -14.59
CA PRO A 65 -7.10 21.28 -15.18
C PRO A 65 -8.24 21.61 -16.17
N PRO A 66 -8.62 22.89 -16.31
CA PRO A 66 -9.62 23.31 -17.27
C PRO A 66 -9.22 22.86 -18.69
N VAL A 67 -10.13 22.22 -19.41
CA VAL A 67 -9.89 21.83 -20.80
C VAL A 67 -9.92 23.09 -21.66
N GLU A 68 -8.81 23.42 -22.31
CA GLU A 68 -8.79 24.53 -23.26
C GLU A 68 -9.71 24.24 -24.45
N PRO A 69 -10.48 25.22 -24.94
CA PRO A 69 -11.36 25.01 -26.08
C PRO A 69 -10.55 24.65 -27.33
N VAL A 70 -10.93 23.55 -27.98
CA VAL A 70 -10.32 23.08 -29.23
C VAL A 70 -10.44 24.19 -30.29
N ARG A 71 -9.31 24.73 -30.74
CA ARG A 71 -9.28 25.69 -31.86
C ARG A 71 -9.60 24.97 -33.17
N ARG A 72 -10.47 25.56 -33.98
CA ARG A 72 -10.86 25.05 -35.32
C ARG A 72 -9.60 24.79 -36.16
N GLY A 73 -9.43 23.55 -36.64
CA GLY A 73 -8.25 23.12 -37.42
C GLY A 73 -7.15 22.41 -36.64
N ARG A 74 -7.26 22.26 -35.31
CA ARG A 74 -6.36 21.44 -34.49
C ARG A 74 -7.05 20.14 -34.09
N SER A 75 -6.36 19.01 -34.27
CA SER A 75 -6.81 17.71 -33.78
C SER A 75 -7.06 17.76 -32.27
N PRO A 76 -8.17 17.20 -31.75
CA PRO A 76 -8.43 17.18 -30.32
C PRO A 76 -7.27 16.55 -29.57
N GLN A 77 -6.64 17.30 -28.67
CA GLN A 77 -5.65 16.74 -27.78
C GLN A 77 -6.36 15.84 -26.77
N ALA A 78 -5.91 14.58 -26.64
CA ALA A 78 -6.47 13.67 -25.64
C ALA A 78 -6.39 14.31 -24.25
N ALA A 79 -7.50 14.28 -23.51
CA ALA A 79 -7.54 14.84 -22.16
C ALA A 79 -6.45 14.17 -21.31
N PRO A 80 -5.74 14.95 -20.46
CA PRO A 80 -4.73 14.38 -19.57
C PRO A 80 -5.39 13.34 -18.65
N ALA A 81 -4.66 12.24 -18.40
CA ALA A 81 -5.14 11.19 -17.50
C ALA A 81 -5.45 11.79 -16.11
N PRO A 82 -6.53 11.34 -15.44
CA PRO A 82 -6.90 11.84 -14.12
C PRO A 82 -5.75 11.62 -13.13
N PRO A 83 -5.51 12.57 -12.22
CA PRO A 83 -4.44 12.44 -11.24
C PRO A 83 -4.72 11.26 -10.32
N ALA A 84 -3.69 10.47 -10.04
CA ALA A 84 -3.84 9.28 -9.24
C ALA A 84 -4.10 9.62 -7.76
N SER A 85 -5.09 8.96 -7.17
CA SER A 85 -5.48 9.08 -5.76
C SER A 85 -5.02 7.87 -4.95
N GLY A 86 -4.51 8.10 -3.74
CA GLY A 86 -4.16 7.04 -2.79
C GLY A 86 -5.33 6.64 -1.90
N ASP A 87 -5.52 5.33 -1.70
CA ASP A 87 -6.52 4.74 -0.79
C ASP A 87 -5.88 3.61 0.02
N LEU A 88 -5.90 3.72 1.37
CA LEU A 88 -5.33 2.70 2.26
C LEU A 88 -6.01 1.34 2.08
N VAL A 89 -7.32 1.30 1.81
CA VAL A 89 -8.09 0.06 1.60
C VAL A 89 -7.67 -0.65 0.32
N VAL A 90 -7.24 0.11 -0.70
CA VAL A 90 -6.70 -0.48 -1.93
C VAL A 90 -5.27 -0.96 -1.69
N LEU A 91 -4.44 -0.14 -1.02
CA LEU A 91 -3.02 -0.42 -0.80
C LEU A 91 -2.75 -1.64 0.11
N ILE A 92 -3.70 -2.05 0.96
CA ILE A 92 -3.56 -3.32 1.72
C ILE A 92 -3.56 -4.57 0.83
N THR A 93 -4.03 -4.45 -0.42
CA THR A 93 -4.02 -5.54 -1.40
C THR A 93 -2.93 -5.40 -2.46
N ASP A 94 -1.99 -4.45 -2.30
CA ASP A 94 -0.93 -4.20 -3.27
C ASP A 94 -0.08 -5.44 -3.57
N VAL A 95 0.48 -5.54 -4.78
CA VAL A 95 1.35 -6.65 -5.15
C VAL A 95 2.65 -6.68 -4.33
N ASP A 96 3.19 -5.53 -3.92
CA ASP A 96 4.38 -5.42 -3.09
C ASP A 96 4.02 -5.65 -1.61
N ALA A 97 4.64 -6.68 -1.00
CA ALA A 97 4.39 -7.05 0.39
C ALA A 97 4.72 -5.93 1.39
N ARG A 98 5.70 -5.07 1.08
CA ARG A 98 6.09 -3.93 1.94
C ARG A 98 4.99 -2.88 1.96
N ILE A 99 4.38 -2.59 0.80
CA ILE A 99 3.25 -1.68 0.68
C ILE A 99 2.05 -2.22 1.48
N ARG A 100 1.68 -3.50 1.30
CA ARG A 100 0.58 -4.12 2.06
C ARG A 100 0.76 -4.01 3.56
N ARG A 101 1.94 -4.41 4.06
CA ARG A 101 2.24 -4.37 5.49
C ARG A 101 2.15 -2.95 6.03
N ARG A 102 2.73 -1.98 5.32
CA ARG A 102 2.75 -0.58 5.77
C ARG A 102 1.37 0.06 5.74
N ALA A 103 0.56 -0.24 4.72
CA ALA A 103 -0.82 0.20 4.59
C ALA A 103 -1.70 -0.37 5.71
N ALA A 104 -1.55 -1.65 6.06
CA ALA A 104 -2.31 -2.26 7.16
C ALA A 104 -2.01 -1.60 8.52
N LEU A 105 -0.73 -1.27 8.77
CA LEU A 105 -0.34 -0.54 9.98
C LEU A 105 -0.91 0.88 10.02
N ALA A 106 -0.90 1.58 8.88
CA ALA A 106 -1.50 2.91 8.77
C ALA A 106 -3.02 2.84 9.00
N LEU A 107 -3.70 1.87 8.37
CA LEU A 107 -5.14 1.66 8.49
C LEU A 107 -5.58 1.44 9.95
N GLY A 108 -4.78 0.75 10.76
CA GLY A 108 -5.07 0.57 12.18
C GLY A 108 -4.83 1.80 13.07
N ARG A 109 -4.29 2.88 12.51
CA ARG A 109 -4.03 4.14 13.23
C ARG A 109 -4.91 5.30 12.79
N VAL A 110 -5.58 5.16 11.64
CA VAL A 110 -6.63 6.07 11.15
C VAL A 110 -7.93 5.70 11.85
#